data_AF-A0A8C6TZ89-F1
#
_entry.id   AF-A0A8C6TZ89-F1
#
_cell.length_a   1.000
_cell.length_b   1.000
_cell.length_c   1.000
_cell.angle_alpha   90.00
_cell.angle_beta   90.00
_cell.angle_gamma   90.00
#
_symmetry.space_group_name_H-M   'P 1'
#
loop_
_entity.id
_entity.type
_entity.pdbx_description
1 polymer ?
#
loop_
_entity_poly.entity_id
_entity_poly.type
_entity_poly.pdbx_seq_one_letter_code
_entity_poly.pdbx_strand_id
1 'polypeptide(L)'
;MAGNLDKLRVEFVEGITTGVLNQLMDDLLAEGVLNPGEKDHILEKHTIRADRARDLFDTVRKKGNTSIKIMMERLQTRDPALYNHLMPQ
;
A
#
# COMPACT_ATOMS: atom_id res chain seq x y z
N MET A 1 -14.87 10.60 9.71
CA MET A 1 -14.53 10.57 8.28
C MET A 1 -13.90 9.22 7.92
N ALA A 2 -14.70 8.17 7.78
CA ALA A 2 -14.22 6.83 7.43
C ALA A 2 -14.32 6.51 5.93
N GLY A 3 -15.13 7.27 5.17
CA GLY A 3 -15.43 6.99 3.77
C GLY A 3 -14.31 7.24 2.76
N ASN A 4 -13.20 7.87 3.14
CA ASN A 4 -12.11 8.17 2.20
C ASN A 4 -11.14 6.98 2.03
N LEU A 5 -10.94 6.17 3.08
CA LEU A 5 -9.97 5.06 3.04
C LEU A 5 -10.45 3.85 2.25
N ASP A 6 -11.76 3.59 2.21
CA ASP A 6 -12.31 2.45 1.47
C ASP A 6 -12.22 2.67 -0.03
N LYS A 7 -12.51 3.89 -0.50
CA LYS A 7 -12.35 4.27 -1.91
C LYS A 7 -10.88 4.23 -2.33
N LEU A 8 -10.01 4.85 -1.52
CA LEU A 8 -8.57 4.86 -1.72
C LEU A 8 -8.01 3.44 -1.84
N ARG A 9 -8.49 2.50 -1.01
CA ARG A 9 -8.09 1.09 -1.07
C ARG A 9 -8.48 0.44 -2.39
N VAL A 10 -9.69 0.68 -2.90
CA VAL A 10 -10.16 0.10 -4.17
C VAL A 10 -9.28 0.61 -5.31
N GLU A 11 -9.13 1.93 -5.43
CA GLU A 11 -8.33 2.54 -6.50
C GLU A 11 -6.86 2.15 -6.41
N PHE A 12 -6.30 2.04 -5.19
CA PHE A 12 -4.94 1.55 -4.98
C PHE A 12 -4.76 0.12 -5.48
N VAL A 13 -5.69 -0.78 -5.13
CA VAL A 13 -5.65 -2.18 -5.55
C VAL A 13 -5.82 -2.33 -7.07
N GLU A 14 -6.60 -1.47 -7.70
CA GLU A 14 -6.79 -1.49 -9.15
C GLU A 14 -5.59 -0.93 -9.90
N GLY A 15 -5.02 0.18 -9.43
CA GLY A 15 -3.96 0.91 -10.13
C GLY A 15 -2.53 0.39 -9.90
N ILE A 16 -2.24 -0.24 -8.76
CA ILE A 16 -0.85 -0.61 -8.45
C ILE A 16 -0.36 -1.81 -9.29
N THR A 17 0.81 -1.68 -9.90
CA THR A 17 1.47 -2.79 -10.60
C THR A 17 2.21 -3.72 -9.64
N THR A 18 2.45 -4.98 -10.01
CA THR A 18 3.18 -5.93 -9.16
C THR A 18 4.60 -5.45 -8.82
N GLY A 19 5.27 -4.79 -9.77
CA GLY A 19 6.63 -4.25 -9.56
C GLY A 19 6.63 -3.15 -8.50
N VAL A 20 5.75 -2.15 -8.65
CA VAL A 20 5.61 -1.05 -7.68
C VAL A 20 5.14 -1.58 -6.33
N LEU A 21 4.24 -2.56 -6.29
CA LEU A 21 3.77 -3.20 -5.06
C LEU A 21 4.92 -3.83 -4.26
N ASN A 22 5.79 -4.59 -4.92
CA ASN A 22 6.95 -5.21 -4.25
C ASN A 22 7.92 -4.16 -3.71
N GLN A 23 8.25 -3.14 -4.51
CA GLN A 23 9.11 -2.04 -4.09
C GLN A 23 8.51 -1.25 -2.92
N LEU A 24 7.19 -1.01 -2.95
CA LEU A 24 6.49 -0.32 -1.87
C LEU A 24 6.51 -1.12 -0.57
N MET A 25 6.39 -2.46 -0.64
CA MET A 25 6.55 -3.33 0.53
C MET A 25 7.97 -3.27 1.09
N ASP A 26 8.99 -3.21 0.23
CA ASP A 26 10.39 -3.03 0.65
C ASP A 26 10.59 -1.69 1.36
N ASP A 27 10.05 -0.61 0.80
CA ASP A 27 10.12 0.73 1.39
C ASP A 27 9.42 0.77 2.74
N LEU A 28 8.22 0.18 2.85
CA LEU A 28 7.47 0.17 4.10
C LEU A 28 8.13 -0.69 5.18
N LEU A 29 8.87 -1.73 4.80
CA LEU A 29 9.71 -2.48 5.72
C LEU A 29 10.90 -1.64 6.20
N ALA A 30 11.57 -0.92 5.30
CA ALA A 30 12.70 -0.05 5.64
C ALA A 30 12.30 1.10 6.57
N GLU A 31 11.09 1.66 6.38
CA GLU A 31 10.52 2.71 7.23
C GLU A 31 9.94 2.17 8.56
N GLY A 32 9.98 0.86 8.79
CA GLY A 32 9.45 0.22 10.00
C GLY A 32 7.93 0.21 10.09
N VAL A 33 7.22 0.53 9.00
CA VAL A 33 5.76 0.40 8.92
C VAL A 33 5.38 -1.07 8.89
N LEU A 34 6.02 -1.86 8.02
CA LEU A 34 5.90 -3.32 8.02
C LEU A 34 7.02 -3.93 8.84
N ASN A 35 6.73 -5.07 9.47
CA ASN A 35 7.77 -5.98 9.95
C ASN A 35 8.03 -7.11 8.92
N PRO A 36 9.17 -7.83 9.02
CA PRO A 36 9.50 -8.90 8.07
C PRO A 36 8.40 -9.97 7.98
N GLY A 37 7.82 -10.37 9.12
CA GLY A 37 6.75 -11.38 9.15
C GLY A 37 5.46 -10.93 8.47
N GLU A 38 5.08 -9.66 8.57
CA GLU A 38 3.93 -9.09 7.85
C GLU A 38 4.16 -9.10 6.34
N LYS A 39 5.38 -8.73 5.90
CA LYS A 39 5.73 -8.75 4.49
C LYS A 39 5.72 -10.17 3.94
N ASP A 40 6.33 -11.12 4.64
CA ASP A 40 6.36 -12.53 4.24
C ASP A 40 4.94 -13.11 4.20
N HIS A 41 4.11 -12.79 5.20
CA HIS A 41 2.70 -13.18 5.23
C HIS A 41 1.94 -12.70 3.98
N ILE A 42 2.10 -11.44 3.59
CA ILE A 42 1.44 -10.88 2.40
C ILE A 42 1.93 -11.59 1.13
N LEU A 43 3.24 -11.86 1.03
CA LEU A 43 3.84 -12.50 -0.15
C LEU A 43 3.42 -13.97 -0.30
N GLU A 44 3.39 -14.72 0.79
CA GLU A 44 3.09 -16.17 0.81
C GLU A 44 1.60 -16.46 0.68
N LYS A 45 0.75 -15.66 1.34
CA LYS A 45 -0.69 -15.92 1.42
C LYS A 45 -1.43 -15.67 0.11
N HIS A 46 -0.91 -14.78 -0.73
CA HIS A 46 -1.60 -14.33 -1.92
C HIS A 46 -0.69 -14.49 -3.14
N THR A 47 -1.14 -15.21 -4.17
CA THR A 47 -0.46 -15.25 -5.47
C THR A 47 -0.96 -14.15 -6.42
N ILE A 48 -2.16 -13.65 -6.16
CA ILE A 48 -2.83 -12.61 -6.96
C ILE A 48 -2.39 -11.22 -6.48
N ARG A 49 -1.91 -10.38 -7.41
CA ARG A 49 -1.48 -8.99 -7.16
C ARG A 49 -2.52 -8.18 -6.38
N ALA A 50 -3.78 -8.25 -6.78
CA ALA A 50 -4.86 -7.48 -6.16
C ALA A 50 -5.08 -7.87 -4.70
N ASP A 51 -4.97 -9.16 -4.36
CA ASP A 51 -5.14 -9.61 -2.98
C ASP A 51 -3.93 -9.20 -2.11
N ARG A 52 -2.71 -9.24 -2.66
CA ARG A 52 -1.52 -8.69 -1.98
C ARG A 52 -1.66 -7.20 -1.71
N ALA A 53 -2.07 -6.42 -2.72
CA ALA A 53 -2.27 -4.98 -2.57
C ALA A 53 -3.33 -4.67 -1.51
N ARG A 54 -4.38 -5.50 -1.46
CA ARG A 54 -5.45 -5.39 -0.47
C ARG A 54 -4.94 -5.66 0.96
N ASP A 55 -4.22 -6.76 1.16
CA ASP A 55 -3.71 -7.14 2.48
C ASP A 55 -2.62 -6.16 2.96
N LEU A 56 -1.79 -5.65 2.04
CA LEU A 56 -0.85 -4.56 2.32
C LEU A 56 -1.57 -3.32 2.85
N PHE A 57 -2.56 -2.82 2.11
CA PHE A 57 -3.29 -1.62 2.49
C PHE A 57 -3.99 -1.81 3.85
N ASP A 58 -4.64 -2.96 4.05
CA ASP A 58 -5.34 -3.26 5.29
C ASP A 58 -4.38 -3.39 6.49
N THR A 59 -3.18 -3.94 6.27
CA THR A 59 -2.11 -4.02 7.28
C THR A 59 -1.61 -2.63 7.67
N VAL A 60 -1.32 -1.77 6.69
CA VAL A 60 -0.91 -0.39 6.93
C VAL A 60 -2.01 0.41 7.62
N ARG A 61 -3.27 0.25 7.20
CA ARG A 61 -4.44 0.92 7.80
C ARG A 61 -4.62 0.56 9.28
N LYS A 62 -4.44 -0.72 9.64
CA LYS A 62 -4.53 -1.19 11.05
C LYS A 62 -3.50 -0.53 11.96
N LYS A 63 -2.35 -0.10 11.41
CA LYS A 63 -1.31 0.61 12.15
C LYS A 63 -1.61 2.10 12.33
N GLY A 64 -2.65 2.62 11.69
CA GLY A 64 -3.14 3.99 11.85
C GLY A 64 -2.70 4.95 10.75
N ASN A 65 -3.22 6.19 10.84
CA ASN A 65 -3.13 7.17 9.76
C ASN A 65 -1.69 7.61 9.42
N THR A 66 -0.77 7.60 10.40
CA THR A 66 0.65 7.91 10.15
C THR A 66 1.27 6.92 9.17
N SER A 67 0.93 5.63 9.30
CA SER A 67 1.43 4.58 8.41
C SER A 67 0.86 4.71 7.00
N ILE A 68 -0.41 5.09 6.87
CA ILE A 68 -1.04 5.38 5.58
C ILE A 68 -0.34 6.57 4.90
N LYS A 69 -0.02 7.62 5.67
CA LYS A 69 0.71 8.78 5.15
C LYS A 69 2.08 8.38 4.59
N ILE A 70 2.87 7.61 5.34
CA ILE A 70 4.17 7.10 4.88
C ILE A 70 4.01 6.27 3.61
N MET A 71 3.03 5.38 3.56
CA MET A 71 2.72 4.59 2.36
C MET A 71 2.43 5.47 1.14
N MET A 72 1.69 6.56 1.31
CA MET A 72 1.39 7.48 0.21
C MET A 72 2.62 8.29 -0.23
N GLU A 73 3.47 8.72 0.69
CA GLU A 73 4.73 9.42 0.37
C GLU A 73 5.68 8.51 -0.43
N ARG A 74 5.79 7.23 -0.05
CA ARG A 74 6.59 6.25 -0.81
C ARG A 74 5.95 5.93 -2.15
N LEU A 75 4.62 5.80 -2.21
CA LEU A 75 3.91 5.62 -3.46
C LEU A 75 4.13 6.79 -4.42
N GLN A 76 4.11 8.04 -3.94
CA GLN A 76 4.41 9.22 -4.75
C GLN A 76 5.79 9.15 -5.40
N THR A 77 6.77 8.59 -4.69
CA THR A 77 8.14 8.44 -5.20
C THR A 77 8.25 7.31 -6.24
N ARG A 78 7.52 6.21 -6.05
CA ARG A 78 7.57 5.01 -6.91
C ARG A 78 6.68 5.09 -8.13
N ASP A 79 5.48 5.64 -7.96
CA ASP A 79 4.46 5.81 -8.98
C ASP A 79 3.70 7.13 -8.75
N PRO A 80 4.28 8.27 -9.20
CA PRO A 80 3.63 9.57 -9.09
C PRO A 80 2.28 9.64 -9.81
N ALA A 81 2.12 8.87 -10.90
CA ALA A 81 0.89 8.86 -11.68
C ALA A 81 -0.26 8.23 -10.89
N LEU A 82 0.01 7.08 -10.24
CA LEU A 82 -0.95 6.46 -9.36
C LEU A 82 -1.22 7.32 -8.12
N TYR A 83 -0.19 7.91 -7.51
CA TYR A 83 -0.40 8.83 -6.39
C TYR A 83 -1.33 9.99 -6.74
N ASN A 84 -1.12 10.65 -7.88
CA ASN A 84 -1.98 11.76 -8.33
C ASN A 84 -3.42 11.31 -8.63
N HIS A 85 -3.60 10.06 -9.08
CA HIS A 85 -4.93 9.49 -9.28
C HIS A 85 -5.67 9.27 -7.94
N LEU A 86 -4.95 8.81 -6.91
CA LEU A 86 -5.50 8.52 -5.59
C LEU A 86 -5.69 9.77 -4.72
N MET A 87 -4.86 10.78 -4.94
CA MET A 87 -4.85 12.06 -4.22
C MET A 87 -4.90 13.21 -5.24
N PRO A 88 -6.03 13.38 -5.95
CA PRO A 88 -6.19 14.52 -6.85
C PRO A 88 -6.14 15.83 -6.03
N GLN A 89 -5.34 16.79 -6.52
CA GLN A 89 -5.17 18.11 -5.89
C GLN A 89 -6.38 19.03 -6.14
#